data_AF-A0A7K0CJ25-F1
#
_entry.id   AF-A0A7K0CJ25-F1
#
_cell.length_a   1.000
_cell.length_b   1.000
_cell.length_c   1.000
_cell.angle_alpha   90.00
_cell.angle_beta   90.00
_cell.angle_gamma   90.00
#
_symmetry.space_group_name_H-M   'P 1'
#
loop_
_entity.id
_entity.type
_entity.pdbx_description
1 polymer ?
#
loop_
_entity_poly.entity_id
_entity_poly.type
_entity_poly.pdbx_seq_one_letter_code
_entity_poly.pdbx_strand_id
1 'polypeptide(L)' 'MAVSWPIVVVEPALTWLHELRKSDRDSARQAGAALTILSEEGPALGRPLVDTLAGSNLTHLKELRPVRAGAARSA' A
#
# COMPACT_ATOMS: atom_id res chain seq x y z
N MET A 1 15.25 -16.62 -8.62
CA MET A 1 14.41 -15.60 -9.26
C MET A 1 13.33 -15.24 -8.25
N ALA A 2 13.28 -14.00 -7.76
CA ALA A 2 12.18 -13.60 -6.89
C ALA A 2 10.92 -13.53 -7.75
N VAL A 3 9.90 -14.30 -7.41
CA VAL A 3 8.58 -14.22 -8.04
C VAL A 3 7.82 -13.15 -7.28
N SER A 4 7.52 -12.02 -7.92
CA SER A 4 6.65 -11.00 -7.33
C SER A 4 5.18 -11.34 -7.60
N TRP A 5 4.33 -10.96 -6.65
CA TRP A 5 2.89 -11.01 -6.79
C TRP A 5 2.42 -9.89 -7.71
N PRO A 6 1.55 -10.19 -8.69
CA PRO A 6 0.97 -9.16 -9.54
C PRO A 6 0.06 -8.24 -8.73
N ILE A 7 0.25 -6.93 -8.85
CA ILE A 7 -0.64 -5.92 -8.29
C ILE A 7 -1.58 -5.44 -9.38
N VAL A 8 -2.87 -5.70 -9.21
CA VAL A 8 -3.92 -5.15 -10.07
C VAL A 8 -4.52 -3.94 -9.37
N VAL A 9 -4.35 -2.76 -9.97
CA VAL A 9 -4.99 -1.53 -9.50
C VAL A 9 -6.22 -1.26 -10.35
N VAL A 10 -7.38 -1.20 -9.71
CA VAL A 10 -8.67 -0.93 -10.35
C VAL A 10 -9.12 0.51 -10.09
N GLU A 11 -10.06 1.00 -10.89
CA GLU A 11 -10.69 2.29 -10.59
C GLU A 11 -11.57 2.22 -9.32
N PRO A 12 -11.67 3.31 -8.54
CA PRO A 12 -11.10 4.65 -8.78
C PRO A 12 -9.64 4.83 -8.33
N ALA A 13 -9.00 3.77 -7.81
CA ALA A 13 -7.67 3.86 -7.20
C ALA A 13 -6.57 4.20 -8.21
N LEU A 14 -6.70 3.75 -9.46
CA LEU A 14 -5.75 4.08 -10.52
C LEU A 14 -5.74 5.58 -10.82
N THR A 15 -6.91 6.17 -11.05
CA THR A 15 -7.05 7.62 -11.25
C THR A 15 -6.54 8.40 -10.03
N TRP A 16 -6.89 7.96 -8.83
CA TRP A 16 -6.40 8.59 -7.60
C TRP A 16 -4.87 8.56 -7.48
N LEU A 17 -4.21 7.43 -7.78
CA LEU A 17 -2.75 7.34 -7.76
C LEU A 17 -2.08 8.27 -8.79
N HIS A 18 -2.69 8.44 -9.96
CA HIS A 18 -2.19 9.39 -10.97
C HIS A 18 -2.28 10.84 -10.51
N GLU A 19 -3.39 11.22 -9.89
CA GLU A 19 -3.55 12.58 -9.35
C GLU A 19 -2.66 12.81 -8.13
N LEU A 20 -2.51 11.82 -7.25
CA LEU A 20 -1.62 11.90 -6.09
C LEU A 20 -0.18 12.20 -6.49
N ARG A 21 0.31 11.59 -7.58
CA ARG A 21 1.66 11.86 -8.12
C ARG A 21 1.86 13.33 -8.54
N LYS A 22 0.78 14.03 -8.92
CA LYS A 22 0.82 15.43 -9.34
C LYS A 22 0.66 16.39 -8.15
N SER A 23 -0.20 16.05 -7.20
CA SER A 23 -0.58 16.94 -6.09
C SER A 23 0.28 16.77 -4.83
N ASP A 24 0.73 15.55 -4.51
CA ASP A 24 1.55 15.24 -3.33
C ASP A 24 2.55 14.12 -3.63
N ARG A 25 3.77 14.53 -4.00
CA ARG A 25 4.83 13.60 -4.40
C ARG A 25 5.34 12.75 -3.24
N ASP A 26 5.30 13.23 -2.00
CA ASP A 26 5.81 12.46 -0.86
C ASP A 26 4.83 11.38 -0.44
N SER A 27 3.53 11.67 -0.43
CA SER A 27 2.50 10.64 -0.27
C SER A 27 2.52 9.63 -1.42
N ALA A 28 2.73 10.07 -2.66
CA ALA A 28 2.86 9.16 -3.80
C ALA A 28 4.07 8.22 -3.68
N ARG A 29 5.21 8.71 -3.17
CA ARG A 29 6.40 7.88 -2.90
C ARG A 29 6.12 6.83 -1.82
N GLN A 30 5.46 7.23 -0.73
CA GLN A 30 5.10 6.30 0.36
C GLN A 30 4.16 5.21 -0.14
N ALA A 31 3.13 5.57 -0.91
CA ALA A 31 2.23 4.60 -1.54
C ALA A 31 2.98 3.64 -2.47
N GLY A 32 3.88 4.16 -3.32
CA GLY A 32 4.70 3.33 -4.21
C GLY A 32 5.61 2.35 -3.46
N ALA A 33 6.24 2.77 -2.36
CA ALA A 33 7.05 1.91 -1.52
C ALA A 33 6.20 0.79 -0.88
N ALA A 34 5.02 1.14 -0.34
CA ALA A 34 4.11 0.16 0.25
C ALA A 34 3.61 -0.87 -0.77
N LEU A 35 3.29 -0.44 -2.00
CA LEU A 35 2.90 -1.34 -3.09
C LEU A 35 4.05 -2.25 -3.54
N THR A 36 5.29 -1.76 -3.51
CA THR A 36 6.48 -2.55 -3.82
C THR A 36 6.63 -3.69 -2.81
N ILE A 37 6.59 -3.38 -1.52
CA ILE A 37 6.67 -4.39 -0.45
C ILE A 37 5.51 -5.39 -0.55
N LEU A 38 4.28 -4.91 -0.83
CA LEU A 38 3.14 -5.79 -1.04
C LEU A 38 3.32 -6.74 -2.24
N SER A 39 3.98 -6.29 -3.32
CA SER A 39 4.28 -7.15 -4.46
C SER A 39 5.35 -8.21 -4.15
N GLU A 40 6.23 -7.95 -3.19
CA GLU A 40 7.29 -8.89 -2.79
C GLU A 40 6.76 -9.92 -1.79
N GLU A 41 6.06 -9.45 -0.75
CA GLU A 41 5.56 -10.29 0.35
C GLU A 41 4.23 -10.97 0.03
N GLY A 42 3.44 -10.38 -0.86
CA GLY A 42 2.14 -10.90 -1.28
C GLY A 42 1.02 -10.70 -0.25
N PRO A 43 -0.10 -11.42 -0.41
CA PRO A 43 -1.34 -11.18 0.33
C PRO A 43 -1.25 -11.49 1.83
N ALA A 44 -0.22 -12.22 2.26
CA ALA A 44 0.06 -12.53 3.65
C ALA A 44 0.67 -11.35 4.43
N LEU A 45 1.09 -10.27 3.74
CA LEU A 45 1.58 -9.05 4.39
C LEU A 45 0.57 -8.54 5.42
N GLY A 46 1.09 -8.20 6.60
CA GLY A 46 0.34 -7.73 7.74
C GLY A 46 0.90 -6.44 8.32
N ARG A 47 0.68 -6.23 9.62
CA ARG A 47 1.09 -5.00 10.31
C ARG A 47 2.61 -4.82 10.27
N PRO A 48 3.11 -3.57 10.18
CA PRO A 48 2.35 -2.32 10.25
C PRO A 48 1.80 -1.82 8.91
N LEU A 49 2.20 -2.41 7.79
CA LEU A 49 1.89 -1.90 6.45
C LEU A 49 0.48 -2.27 5.98
N VAL A 50 -0.07 -3.37 6.46
CA VAL A 50 -1.41 -3.82 6.08
C VAL A 50 -2.19 -4.19 7.33
N ASP A 51 -3.46 -3.80 7.38
CA ASP A 51 -4.38 -4.23 8.43
C ASP A 51 -5.74 -4.62 7.86
N THR A 52 -6.55 -5.30 8.66
CA THR A 52 -7.94 -5.60 8.31
C THR A 52 -8.78 -4.33 8.38
N LEU A 53 -9.55 -4.05 7.33
CA LEU A 53 -10.41 -2.87 7.32
C LEU A 53 -11.58 -3.08 8.29
N ALA A 54 -11.57 -2.34 9.40
CA ALA A 54 -12.65 -2.36 10.37
C ALA A 54 -13.94 -1.73 9.80
N GLY A 55 -15.11 -2.25 10.21
CA GLY A 55 -16.41 -1.71 9.81
C GLY A 55 -16.87 -2.07 8.39
N SER A 56 -16.09 -2.87 7.65
CA SER A 56 -16.49 -3.43 6.37
C SER A 56 -17.28 -4.74 6.54
N ASN A 57 -18.27 -4.97 5.69
CA ASN A 57 -18.95 -6.27 5.58
C ASN A 57 -18.13 -7.31 4.79
N LEU A 58 -16.98 -6.91 4.23
CA LEU A 58 -16.10 -7.79 3.46
C LEU A 58 -14.97 -8.34 4.33
N THR A 59 -15.02 -9.63 4.63
CA THR A 59 -14.12 -10.32 5.57
C THR A 59 -12.64 -10.26 5.20
N HIS A 60 -12.31 -10.17 3.90
CA HIS A 60 -10.92 -10.14 3.41
C HIS A 60 -10.50 -8.76 2.90
N LEU A 61 -11.31 -7.72 3.14
CA LEU A 61 -10.92 -6.37 2.76
C LEU A 61 -9.87 -5.85 3.74
N LYS A 62 -8.71 -5.52 3.19
CA LYS A 62 -7.57 -4.98 3.91
C LYS A 62 -7.33 -3.53 3.50
N GLU A 63 -6.71 -2.78 4.40
CA GLU A 63 -6.21 -1.44 4.11
C GLU A 63 -4.68 -1.46 4.03
N LEU A 64 -4.13 -0.82 2.99
CA LEU A 64 -2.71 -0.54 2.89
C LEU A 64 -2.42 0.76 3.63
N ARG A 65 -1.46 0.74 4.54
CA ARG A 65 -1.07 1.85 5.42
C ARG A 65 0.38 2.26 5.11
N PRO A 66 0.62 3.09 4.07
CA PRO A 66 1.95 3.58 3.77
C PRO A 66 2.55 4.28 5.00
N VAL A 67 3.70 3.80 5.47
CA VAL A 67 4.40 4.43 6.57
C VAL A 67 5.09 5.69 6.04
N ARG A 68 4.99 6.80 6.77
CA ARG A 68 5.77 8.00 6.46
C ARG A 68 7.25 7.65 6.48
N ALA A 69 7.95 7.88 5.36
CA ALA A 69 9.40 7.84 5.32
C ALA A 69 9.92 8.92 6.29
N GLY A 70 10.29 8.51 7.52
CA GLY A 70 10.61 9.40 8.63
C GLY A 70 10.06 8.96 9.99
N ALA A 71 9.11 8.05 10.04
CA ALA A 71 8.64 7.40 11.27
C ALA A 71 9.30 6.03 11.52
N ALA A 72 10.41 5.74 10.82
CA ALA A 72 11.32 4.69 11.25
C ALA A 72 11.93 5.15 12.57
N ARG A 73 11.36 4.63 13.66
CA ARG A 73 11.85 4.77 15.01
C ARG A 73 13.33 4.38 14.98
N SER A 74 14.21 5.36 15.23
CA SER A 74 15.58 5.11 15.64
C SER A 74 15.55 4.14 16.82
N ALA A 75 16.18 2.99 16.63
CA ALA A 75 16.58 2.07 17.69
C ALA A 75 18.06 1.77 17.45
#